data_AF-Q4LDS3-F1
#
_entry.id   AF-Q4LDS3-F1
#
_cell.length_a   1.000
_cell.length_b   1.000
_cell.length_c   1.000
_cell.angle_alpha   90.00
_cell.angle_beta   90.00
_cell.angle_gamma   90.00
#
_symmetry.space_group_name_H-M   'P 1'
#
loop_
_entity.id
_entity.type
_entity.pdbx_description
1 polymer ?
#
loop_
_entity_poly.entity_id
_entity_poly.type
_entity_poly.pdbx_seq_one_letter_code
_entity_poly.pdbx_strand_id
1 'polypeptide(L)'
;KLNEKFLKICKKLHKELNYQSKIHYTLHELNTKIDQLKETIESNKYIFLREVLSPSLFHIESNFSKIYVNPMHNDSDKQNKLVAWITAHKSWLEEISELALVQEKALKIAIIPLQDILEKRNLI
;
A
#
# COMPACT_ATOMS: atom_id res chain seq x y z
N LYS A 1 -7.33 -2.96 -14.91
CA LYS A 1 -6.19 -3.88 -15.18
C LYS A 1 -4.97 -3.63 -14.28
N LEU A 2 -4.33 -2.46 -14.26
CA LEU A 2 -3.15 -2.21 -13.41
C LEU A 2 -3.51 -2.07 -11.92
N ASN A 3 -4.54 -1.28 -11.59
CA ASN A 3 -5.02 -1.14 -10.21
C ASN A 3 -5.50 -2.48 -9.63
N GLU A 4 -6.28 -3.25 -10.38
CA GLU A 4 -6.67 -4.61 -9.98
C GLU A 4 -5.48 -5.53 -9.73
N LYS A 5 -4.38 -5.40 -10.48
CA LYS A 5 -3.14 -6.14 -10.23
C LYS A 5 -2.49 -5.69 -8.92
N PHE A 6 -2.43 -4.38 -8.67
CA PHE A 6 -1.94 -3.83 -7.41
C PHE A 6 -2.76 -4.34 -6.21
N LEU A 7 -4.08 -4.24 -6.28
CA LEU A 7 -5.00 -4.74 -5.25
C LEU A 7 -4.85 -6.25 -5.00
N LYS A 8 -4.56 -7.04 -6.04
CA LYS A 8 -4.23 -8.47 -5.88
C LYS A 8 -2.92 -8.68 -5.12
N ILE A 9 -1.89 -7.86 -5.37
CA ILE A 9 -0.63 -7.90 -4.63
C ILE A 9 -0.90 -7.54 -3.16
N CYS A 10 -1.64 -6.45 -2.89
CA CYS A 10 -1.99 -6.04 -1.54
C CYS A 10 -2.78 -7.12 -0.80
N LYS A 11 -3.79 -7.71 -1.46
CA LYS A 11 -4.58 -8.81 -0.88
C LYS A 11 -3.72 -10.04 -0.56
N LYS A 12 -2.73 -10.35 -1.39
CA LYS A 12 -1.79 -11.46 -1.13
C LYS A 12 -0.94 -11.14 0.11
N LEU A 13 -0.31 -9.98 0.15
CA LEU A 13 0.52 -9.57 1.29
C LEU A 13 -0.30 -9.49 2.58
N HIS A 14 -1.53 -8.98 2.53
CA HIS A 14 -2.40 -8.88 3.69
C HIS A 14 -2.70 -10.27 4.28
N LYS A 15 -2.92 -11.29 3.43
CA LYS A 15 -3.04 -12.67 3.91
C LYS A 15 -1.75 -13.12 4.59
N GLU A 16 -0.60 -12.95 3.94
CA GLU A 16 0.70 -13.35 4.48
C GLU A 16 1.00 -12.69 5.85
N LEU A 17 0.67 -11.42 6.02
CA LEU A 17 0.81 -10.69 7.28
C LEU A 17 -0.15 -11.16 8.40
N ASN A 18 -1.30 -11.76 8.05
CA ASN A 18 -2.25 -12.32 9.01
C ASN A 18 -1.91 -13.76 9.42
N TYR A 19 -1.21 -14.52 8.58
CA TYR A 19 -0.78 -15.89 8.86
C TYR A 19 0.60 -15.93 9.54
N GLN A 20 0.79 -15.17 10.62
CA GLN A 20 2.02 -15.13 11.43
C GLN A 20 2.33 -16.44 12.21
N SER A 21 1.64 -17.55 11.92
CA SER A 21 1.95 -18.81 12.60
C SER A 21 3.39 -19.24 12.25
N LYS A 22 4.10 -19.77 13.26
CA LYS A 22 5.55 -20.11 13.25
C LYS A 22 6.04 -20.99 12.07
N ILE A 23 5.16 -21.44 11.19
CA ILE A 23 5.41 -22.44 10.15
C ILE A 23 5.53 -21.81 8.75
N HIS A 24 5.06 -20.57 8.53
CA HIS A 24 4.95 -20.04 7.15
C HIS A 24 5.83 -18.84 6.79
N TYR A 25 6.01 -17.85 7.68
CA TYR A 25 6.82 -16.67 7.40
C TYR A 25 7.54 -16.16 8.65
N THR A 26 8.81 -15.81 8.50
CA THR A 26 9.57 -15.07 9.51
C THR A 26 9.24 -13.57 9.44
N LEU A 27 9.44 -12.85 10.57
CA LEU A 27 9.24 -11.41 10.60
C LEU A 27 10.13 -10.68 9.57
N HIS A 28 11.34 -11.19 9.33
CA HIS A 28 12.24 -10.61 8.35
C HIS A 28 11.72 -10.77 6.91
N GLU A 29 11.21 -11.96 6.54
CA GLU A 29 10.59 -12.18 5.22
C GLU A 29 9.37 -11.29 5.01
N LEU A 30 8.53 -11.12 6.04
CA LEU A 30 7.38 -10.22 5.97
C LEU A 30 7.81 -8.76 5.76
N ASN A 31 8.89 -8.32 6.44
CA ASN A 31 9.44 -6.99 6.23
C ASN A 31 9.93 -6.80 4.79
N THR A 32 10.70 -7.75 4.25
CA THR A 32 11.17 -7.71 2.86
C THR A 32 10.01 -7.62 1.87
N LYS A 33 8.91 -8.34 2.11
CA LYS A 33 7.71 -8.28 1.26
C LYS A 33 6.99 -6.93 1.35
N ILE A 34 6.98 -6.29 2.51
CA ILE A 34 6.49 -4.91 2.68
C ILE A 34 7.34 -3.95 1.85
N ASP A 35 8.66 -4.07 1.93
CA ASP A 35 9.59 -3.22 1.17
C ASP A 35 9.39 -3.41 -0.35
N GLN A 36 9.23 -4.65 -0.82
CA GLN A 36 8.89 -4.94 -2.22
C GLN A 36 7.58 -4.30 -2.67
N LEU A 37 6.57 -4.22 -1.80
CA LEU A 37 5.32 -3.54 -2.12
C LEU A 37 5.53 -2.02 -2.23
N LYS A 38 6.33 -1.43 -1.35
CA LYS A 38 6.73 -0.01 -1.44
C LYS A 38 7.47 0.29 -2.74
N GLU A 39 8.43 -0.54 -3.12
CA GLU A 39 9.11 -0.42 -4.41
C GLU A 39 8.13 -0.57 -5.59
N THR A 40 7.14 -1.45 -5.46
CA THR A 40 6.11 -1.64 -6.49
C THR A 40 5.29 -0.36 -6.70
N ILE A 41 4.80 0.28 -5.64
CA ILE A 41 4.01 1.53 -5.76
C ILE A 41 4.87 2.70 -6.26
N GLU A 42 6.15 2.75 -5.89
CA GLU A 42 7.09 3.79 -6.35
C GLU A 42 7.57 3.59 -7.81
N SER A 43 7.35 2.41 -8.40
CA SER A 43 7.77 2.15 -9.77
C SER A 43 6.97 2.95 -10.80
N ASN A 44 7.62 3.32 -11.92
CA ASN A 44 6.98 4.03 -13.04
C ASN A 44 5.70 3.37 -13.56
N LYS A 45 5.57 2.04 -13.40
CA LYS A 45 4.38 1.28 -13.77
C LYS A 45 3.13 1.70 -13.01
N TYR A 46 3.28 2.20 -11.78
CA TYR A 46 2.20 2.63 -10.90
C TYR A 46 2.23 4.14 -10.63
N ILE A 47 2.96 4.93 -11.44
CA ILE A 47 3.14 6.37 -11.24
C ILE A 47 1.81 7.12 -11.03
N PHE A 48 0.79 6.83 -11.82
CA PHE A 48 -0.51 7.48 -11.67
C PHE A 48 -1.20 7.13 -10.35
N LEU A 49 -1.11 5.87 -9.91
CA LEU A 49 -1.65 5.46 -8.62
C LEU A 49 -0.88 6.15 -7.49
N ARG A 50 0.45 6.19 -7.58
CA ARG A 50 1.33 6.87 -6.63
C ARG A 50 0.99 8.35 -6.51
N GLU A 51 0.90 9.08 -7.63
CA GLU A 51 0.61 10.52 -7.62
C GLU A 51 -0.70 10.83 -6.89
N VAL A 52 -1.72 10.03 -7.15
CA VAL A 52 -3.03 10.22 -6.51
C VAL A 52 -3.00 9.86 -5.04
N LEU A 53 -2.30 8.78 -4.67
CA LEU A 53 -2.23 8.31 -3.28
C LEU A 53 -1.19 9.06 -2.44
N SER A 54 -0.22 9.74 -3.06
CA SER A 54 0.97 10.31 -2.41
C SER A 54 0.65 11.22 -1.21
N PRO A 55 -0.33 12.15 -1.29
CA PRO A 55 -0.68 12.97 -0.13
C PRO A 55 -1.15 12.13 1.07
N SER A 56 -2.03 11.16 0.83
CA SER A 56 -2.52 10.26 1.87
C SER A 56 -1.41 9.35 2.41
N LEU A 57 -0.59 8.77 1.51
CA LEU A 57 0.54 7.93 1.87
C LEU A 57 1.52 8.66 2.78
N PHE A 58 1.87 9.90 2.45
CA PHE A 58 2.78 10.70 3.26
C PHE A 58 2.27 10.86 4.71
N HIS A 59 0.99 11.17 4.88
CA HIS A 59 0.39 11.27 6.21
C HIS A 59 0.45 9.95 6.98
N ILE A 60 0.11 8.84 6.34
CA ILE A 60 0.08 7.52 6.99
C ILE A 60 1.51 7.10 7.36
N GLU A 61 2.47 7.25 6.46
CA GLU A 61 3.85 6.85 6.66
C GLU A 61 4.57 7.71 7.70
N SER A 62 4.18 8.98 7.86
CA SER A 62 4.72 9.84 8.91
C SER A 62 4.56 9.23 10.32
N ASN A 63 3.51 8.43 10.54
CA ASN A 63 3.25 7.74 11.81
C ASN A 63 4.32 6.70 12.14
N PHE A 64 5.01 6.15 11.13
CA PHE A 64 6.07 5.16 11.33
C PHE A 64 7.32 5.76 11.97
N SER A 65 7.51 7.08 11.89
CA SER A 65 8.68 7.78 12.41
C SER A 65 8.92 7.45 13.90
N LYS A 66 7.85 7.37 14.70
CA LYS A 66 7.92 7.02 16.12
C LYS A 66 8.51 5.64 16.35
N ILE A 67 8.13 4.67 15.51
CA ILE A 67 8.67 3.30 15.57
C ILE A 67 10.12 3.31 15.09
N TYR A 68 10.41 4.03 14.01
CA TYR A 68 11.74 4.09 13.40
C TYR A 68 12.80 4.66 14.33
N VAL A 69 12.49 5.73 15.08
CA VAL A 69 13.45 6.36 16.00
C VAL A 69 13.56 5.68 17.36
N ASN A 70 12.67 4.71 17.66
CA ASN A 70 12.68 4.03 18.95
C ASN A 70 14.03 3.30 19.16
N PRO A 71 14.75 3.57 20.26
CA PRO A 71 16.08 3.01 20.48
C PRO A 71 15.99 1.49 20.71
N MET A 72 17.08 0.80 20.37
CA MET A 72 17.23 -0.64 20.55
C MET A 72 18.52 -0.88 21.34
N HIS A 73 18.42 -1.48 22.53
CA HIS A 73 19.58 -1.74 23.39
C HIS A 73 19.94 -3.22 23.44
N ASN A 74 18.99 -4.10 23.14
CA ASN A 74 19.17 -5.55 23.14
C ASN A 74 18.40 -6.20 21.98
N ASP A 75 18.56 -7.52 21.81
CA ASP A 75 17.89 -8.27 20.74
C ASP A 75 16.37 -8.38 20.93
N SER A 76 15.87 -8.32 22.17
CA SER A 76 14.42 -8.25 22.43
C SER A 76 13.84 -6.94 21.92
N ASP A 77 14.51 -5.81 22.12
CA ASP A 77 14.08 -4.50 21.60
C ASP A 77 14.02 -4.50 20.07
N LYS A 78 15.02 -5.12 19.41
CA LYS A 78 15.03 -5.28 17.95
C LYS A 78 13.81 -6.07 17.46
N GLN A 79 13.50 -7.20 18.11
CA GLN A 79 12.35 -8.03 17.78
C GLN A 79 11.03 -7.28 18.02
N ASN A 80 10.89 -6.61 19.17
CA ASN A 80 9.70 -5.84 19.51
C ASN A 80 9.46 -4.70 18.51
N LYS A 81 10.51 -3.98 18.12
CA LYS A 81 10.42 -2.93 17.10
C LYS A 81 10.04 -3.49 15.74
N LEU A 82 10.57 -4.65 15.34
CA LEU A 82 10.17 -5.32 14.10
C LEU A 82 8.70 -5.76 14.11
N VAL A 83 8.21 -6.28 15.24
CA VAL A 83 6.79 -6.62 15.42
C VAL A 83 5.91 -5.37 15.32
N ALA A 84 6.29 -4.28 16.00
CA ALA A 84 5.58 -3.01 15.92
C ALA A 84 5.57 -2.45 14.48
N TRP A 85 6.71 -2.55 13.78
CA TRP A 85 6.85 -2.13 12.40
C TRP A 85 5.90 -2.89 11.46
N ILE A 86 5.89 -4.22 11.56
CA ILE A 86 5.01 -5.08 10.75
C ILE A 86 3.54 -4.81 11.06
N THR A 87 3.21 -4.60 12.33
CA THR A 87 1.84 -4.29 12.76
C THR A 87 1.36 -2.96 12.17
N ALA A 88 2.20 -1.92 12.22
CA ALA A 88 1.87 -0.63 11.63
C ALA A 88 1.72 -0.72 10.09
N HIS A 89 2.56 -1.52 9.44
CA HIS A 89 2.47 -1.73 7.98
C HIS A 89 1.26 -2.57 7.57
N LYS A 90 0.69 -3.37 8.47
CA LYS A 90 -0.57 -4.06 8.24
C LYS A 90 -1.73 -3.07 8.12
N SER A 91 -1.82 -2.10 9.03
CA SER A 91 -2.82 -1.02 8.96
C SER A 91 -2.62 -0.16 7.72
N TRP A 92 -1.38 0.23 7.42
CA TRP A 92 -1.06 0.93 6.17
C TRP A 92 -1.49 0.14 4.94
N LEU A 93 -1.26 -1.16 4.89
CA LEU A 93 -1.67 -2.00 3.77
C LEU A 93 -3.19 -2.01 3.55
N GLU A 94 -3.97 -2.00 4.62
CA GLU A 94 -5.42 -1.91 4.56
C GLU A 94 -5.85 -0.55 3.99
N GLU A 95 -5.28 0.54 4.53
CA GLU A 95 -5.59 1.91 4.10
C GLU A 95 -5.23 2.15 2.62
N ILE A 96 -4.02 1.76 2.17
CA ILE A 96 -3.64 1.95 0.76
C ILE A 96 -4.53 1.13 -0.19
N SER A 97 -5.00 -0.04 0.25
CA SER A 97 -5.88 -0.89 -0.54
C SER A 97 -7.26 -0.25 -0.67
N GLU A 98 -7.78 0.33 0.41
CA GLU A 98 -9.04 1.05 0.40
C GLU A 98 -8.97 2.32 -0.46
N LEU A 99 -7.92 3.13 -0.30
CA LEU A 99 -7.71 4.32 -1.12
C LEU A 99 -7.62 3.98 -2.60
N ALA A 100 -6.87 2.92 -2.97
CA ALA A 100 -6.79 2.47 -4.35
C ALA A 100 -8.15 2.00 -4.91
N LEU A 101 -9.01 1.38 -4.08
CA LEU A 101 -10.36 0.97 -4.46
C LEU A 101 -11.29 2.18 -4.64
N VAL A 102 -11.28 3.12 -3.71
CA VAL A 102 -12.09 4.35 -3.76
C VAL A 102 -11.71 5.17 -4.98
N GLN A 103 -10.41 5.33 -5.23
CA GLN A 103 -9.91 6.06 -6.39
C GLN A 103 -10.34 5.44 -7.71
N GLU A 104 -10.32 4.11 -7.82
CA GLU A 104 -10.80 3.43 -9.04
C GLU A 104 -12.28 3.70 -9.30
N LYS A 105 -13.11 3.69 -8.25
CA LYS A 105 -14.53 4.00 -8.36
C LYS A 105 -14.75 5.46 -8.76
N ALA A 106 -14.03 6.38 -8.12
CA ALA A 106 -14.12 7.81 -8.43
C ALA A 106 -13.74 8.11 -9.89
N LEU A 107 -12.67 7.49 -10.40
CA LEU A 107 -12.25 7.63 -11.81
C LEU A 107 -13.29 7.08 -12.78
N LYS A 108 -13.90 5.93 -12.46
CA LYS A 108 -14.97 5.34 -13.28
C LYS A 108 -16.22 6.21 -13.36
N ILE A 109 -16.52 6.97 -12.31
CA ILE A 109 -17.63 7.92 -12.32
C ILE A 109 -17.25 9.18 -13.09
N ALA A 110 -16.04 9.72 -12.85
CA ALA A 110 -15.59 10.96 -13.45
C ALA A 110 -15.32 10.87 -14.96
N ILE A 111 -15.04 9.67 -15.49
CA ILE A 111 -14.79 9.49 -16.93
C ILE A 111 -16.06 9.59 -17.78
N ILE A 112 -17.23 9.27 -17.22
CA ILE A 112 -18.50 9.23 -17.99
C ILE A 112 -18.84 10.61 -18.57
N PRO A 113 -18.88 11.72 -17.79
CA PRO A 113 -19.17 13.04 -18.36
C PRO A 113 -18.14 13.48 -19.41
N LEU A 114 -16.88 13.08 -19.26
CA LEU A 114 -15.84 13.41 -20.23
C LEU A 114 -16.08 12.68 -21.56
N GLN A 115 -16.41 11.39 -21.50
CA GLN A 115 -16.77 10.60 -22.68
C GLN A 115 -17.98 11.22 -23.40
N ASP A 116 -19.04 11.55 -22.66
CA ASP A 116 -20.25 12.16 -23.22
C ASP A 116 -19.94 13.47 -23.98
N ILE A 117 -19.03 14.30 -23.45
CA ILE A 117 -18.63 15.57 -24.08
C ILE A 117 -17.80 15.32 -25.34
N LEU A 118 -16.89 14.34 -25.32
CA LEU A 118 -16.04 14.03 -26.46
C LEU A 118 -16.84 13.40 -27.61
N GLU A 119 -17.78 12.51 -27.30
CA GLU A 119 -18.72 11.92 -28.27
C GLU A 119 -19.61 13.00 -28.91
N LYS A 120 -20.19 13.92 -28.10
CA LYS A 120 -20.97 15.06 -28.60
C LYS A 120 -20.19 15.97 -29.55
N ARG A 121 -18.86 15.98 -29.46
CA ARG A 121 -17.97 16.78 -30.29
C ARG A 121 -17.36 16.00 -31.46
N ASN A 122 -17.71 14.72 -31.63
CA ASN A 122 -17.10 13.80 -32.60
C ASN A 122 -15.57 13.73 -32.48
N LEU A 123 -15.04 13.79 -31.25
CA LEU A 123 -13.60 13.71 -30.97
C LEU A 123 -13.14 12.29 -30.62
N ILE A 124 -14.09 11.39 -30.35
CA ILE A 124 -13.95 9.94 -30.19
C ILE A 124 -15.18 9.25 -30.78
#